data_AF-A0A3M1P9T6-F1
#
_entry.id   AF-A0A3M1P9T6-F1
#
_cell.length_a   1.000
_cell.length_b   1.000
_cell.length_c   1.000
_cell.angle_alpha   90.00
_cell.angle_beta   90.00
_cell.angle_gamma   90.00
#
_symmetry.space_group_name_H-M   'P 1'
#
loop_
_entity.id
_entity.type
_entity.pdbx_description
1 polymer ?
#
loop_
_entity_poly.entity_id
_entity_poly.type
_entity_poly.pdbx_seq_one_letter_code
_entity_poly.pdbx_strand_id
1 'polypeptide(L)'
;MPESVTTVPLGEGAVAVVVTESGRPGRTYVNLHDNENTAVEAARAILARHGGRMVELRHTGERNITFTRGDTTYTFDPNRMFTPAGIEATLRRFGAFSPAAAAEVERLAEAVLERAGLDTMSLVVALHNNTDANYSAASYLPGGSEDGNAAEVFLVEGSDPDDFFFVTERS
;
A
#
# COMPACT_ATOMS: atom_id res chain seq x y z
N MET A 1 -18.85 2.03 12.36
CA MET A 1 -17.94 1.03 12.99
C MET A 1 -16.88 1.82 13.74
N PRO A 2 -16.46 1.40 14.95
CA PRO A 2 -15.42 2.12 15.69
C PRO A 2 -14.11 2.13 14.91
N GLU A 3 -13.43 3.28 14.95
CA GLU A 3 -12.08 3.47 14.40
C GLU A 3 -11.11 3.69 15.55
N SER A 4 -9.95 3.06 15.50
CA SER A 4 -8.76 3.46 16.25
C SER A 4 -7.79 4.15 15.30
N VAL A 5 -7.21 5.26 15.74
CA VAL A 5 -6.28 6.06 14.94
C VAL A 5 -4.96 6.14 15.68
N THR A 6 -3.88 5.71 15.04
CA THR A 6 -2.52 5.88 15.55
C THR A 6 -1.73 6.73 14.58
N THR A 7 -1.18 7.84 15.06
CA THR A 7 -0.34 8.71 14.25
C THR A 7 1.12 8.25 14.31
N VAL A 8 1.76 8.12 13.15
CA VAL A 8 3.17 7.76 12.99
C VAL A 8 3.93 8.97 12.46
N PRO A 9 4.93 9.49 13.19
CA PRO A 9 5.77 10.58 12.71
C PRO A 9 6.53 10.24 11.43
N LEU A 10 6.69 11.21 10.54
CA LEU A 10 7.45 11.07 9.31
C LEU A 10 8.06 12.44 8.92
N GLY A 11 9.35 12.62 9.22
CA GLY A 11 9.99 13.93 9.09
C GLY A 11 9.29 14.99 9.94
N GLU A 12 8.90 16.11 9.31
CA GLU A 12 8.12 17.19 9.95
C GLU A 12 6.60 16.95 9.91
N GLY A 13 6.16 15.87 9.27
CA GLY A 13 4.76 15.48 9.16
C GLY A 13 4.44 14.20 9.93
N ALA A 14 3.28 13.64 9.63
CA ALA A 14 2.87 12.34 10.15
C ALA A 14 1.86 11.66 9.21
N VAL A 15 1.77 10.35 9.34
CA VAL A 15 0.80 9.49 8.65
C VAL A 15 -0.10 8.85 9.70
N ALA A 16 -1.42 8.86 9.48
CA ALA A 16 -2.36 8.19 10.38
C ALA A 16 -2.60 6.75 9.90
N VAL A 17 -2.35 5.79 10.78
CA VAL A 17 -2.79 4.40 10.63
C VAL A 17 -4.15 4.29 11.28
N VAL A 18 -5.17 4.04 10.47
CA VAL A 18 -6.56 3.92 10.93
C VAL A 18 -7.00 2.48 10.83
N VAL A 19 -7.46 1.93 11.96
CA VAL A 19 -8.01 0.58 12.02
C VAL A 19 -9.50 0.66 12.31
N THR A 20 -10.32 0.19 11.37
CA THR A 20 -11.76 0.06 11.53
C THR A 20 -12.11 -1.38 11.87
N GLU A 21 -12.75 -1.58 13.01
CA GLU A 21 -13.16 -2.91 13.50
C GLU A 21 -14.68 -3.08 13.38
N SER A 22 -15.13 -4.17 12.78
CA SER A 22 -16.56 -4.48 12.74
C SER A 22 -17.09 -5.07 14.06
N GLY A 23 -16.19 -5.51 14.95
CA GLY A 23 -16.52 -6.26 16.16
C GLY A 23 -16.95 -7.72 15.92
N ARG A 24 -16.94 -8.18 14.66
CA ARG A 24 -17.22 -9.57 14.29
C ARG A 24 -16.00 -10.19 13.61
N PRO A 25 -15.75 -11.50 13.78
CA PRO A 25 -14.66 -12.19 13.07
C PRO A 25 -14.77 -12.00 11.56
N GLY A 26 -13.63 -11.98 10.86
CA GLY A 26 -13.57 -11.85 9.41
C GLY A 26 -12.15 -11.66 8.90
N ARG A 27 -12.01 -11.22 7.65
CA ARG A 27 -10.70 -10.96 7.02
C ARG A 27 -10.16 -9.60 7.42
N THR A 28 -8.84 -9.44 7.26
CA THR A 28 -8.15 -8.15 7.36
C THR A 28 -7.96 -7.59 5.96
N TYR A 29 -8.43 -6.37 5.76
CA TYR A 29 -8.26 -5.61 4.53
C TYR A 29 -7.28 -4.45 4.76
N VAL A 30 -6.43 -4.13 3.78
CA VAL A 30 -5.44 -3.06 3.88
C VAL A 30 -5.51 -2.16 2.65
N ASN A 31 -5.54 -0.85 2.84
CA ASN A 31 -5.41 0.14 1.77
C ASN A 31 -4.36 1.20 2.15
N LEU A 32 -3.39 1.45 1.28
CA LEU A 32 -2.22 2.27 1.62
C LEU A 32 -2.18 3.63 0.91
N HIS A 33 -2.88 3.79 -0.21
CA HIS A 33 -3.00 5.06 -0.92
C HIS A 33 -4.26 5.80 -0.47
N ASP A 34 -4.09 7.01 0.07
CA ASP A 34 -5.20 7.82 0.60
C ASP A 34 -6.20 8.28 -0.48
N ASN A 35 -5.80 8.24 -1.76
CA ASN A 35 -6.68 8.58 -2.88
C ASN A 35 -7.54 7.40 -3.39
N GLU A 36 -7.39 6.18 -2.83
CA GLU A 36 -8.12 4.98 -3.27
C GLU A 36 -9.48 4.79 -2.54
N ASN A 37 -10.27 5.87 -2.43
CA ASN A 37 -11.50 5.93 -1.63
C ASN A 37 -12.59 4.91 -2.03
N THR A 38 -12.77 4.58 -3.31
CA THR A 38 -13.76 3.58 -3.73
C THR A 38 -13.51 2.19 -3.13
N ALA A 39 -12.25 1.74 -3.06
CA ALA A 39 -11.86 0.48 -2.43
C ALA A 39 -12.15 0.51 -0.93
N VAL A 40 -11.94 1.66 -0.29
CA VAL A 40 -12.27 1.87 1.13
C VAL A 40 -13.78 1.74 1.37
N GLU A 41 -14.60 2.36 0.52
CA GLU A 41 -16.07 2.26 0.61
C GLU A 41 -16.55 0.82 0.42
N ALA A 42 -16.01 0.11 -0.58
CA ALA A 42 -16.32 -1.30 -0.83
C ALA A 42 -15.95 -2.18 0.36
N ALA A 43 -14.76 -1.98 0.95
CA ALA A 43 -14.33 -2.70 2.14
C ALA A 43 -15.27 -2.48 3.33
N ARG A 44 -15.69 -1.23 3.56
CA ARG A 44 -16.62 -0.89 4.66
C ARG A 44 -17.97 -1.59 4.47
N ALA A 45 -18.45 -1.72 3.24
CA ALA A 45 -19.65 -2.50 2.93
C ALA A 45 -19.46 -4.01 3.24
N ILE A 46 -18.29 -4.56 2.91
CA ILE A 46 -17.94 -5.95 3.25
C ILE A 46 -17.87 -6.15 4.76
N LEU A 47 -17.20 -5.27 5.52
CA LEU A 47 -17.15 -5.32 6.98
C LEU A 47 -18.55 -5.27 7.62
N ALA A 48 -19.42 -4.40 7.09
CA ALA A 48 -20.81 -4.28 7.56
C ALA A 48 -21.62 -5.55 7.32
N ARG A 49 -21.34 -6.30 6.26
CA ARG A 49 -22.06 -7.54 5.92
C ARG A 49 -21.46 -8.79 6.56
N HIS A 50 -20.13 -8.91 6.52
CA HIS A 50 -19.40 -10.16 6.79
C HIS A 50 -18.51 -10.10 8.03
N GLY A 51 -18.28 -8.92 8.60
CA GLY A 51 -17.33 -8.75 9.70
C GLY A 51 -15.88 -8.61 9.22
N GLY A 52 -14.94 -8.68 10.16
CA GLY A 52 -13.52 -8.42 9.93
C GLY A 52 -13.10 -7.01 10.30
N ARG A 53 -11.94 -6.62 9.78
CA ARG A 53 -11.31 -5.32 10.05
C ARG A 53 -10.65 -4.75 8.82
N MET A 54 -10.45 -3.44 8.83
CA MET A 54 -9.81 -2.70 7.76
C MET A 54 -8.73 -1.81 8.33
N VAL A 55 -7.58 -1.74 7.66
CA VAL A 55 -6.47 -0.85 7.94
C VAL A 55 -6.31 0.09 6.76
N GLU A 56 -6.27 1.39 7.01
CA GLU A 56 -5.99 2.41 6.00
C GLU A 56 -4.93 3.39 6.46
N LEU A 57 -4.12 3.89 5.52
CA LEU A 57 -3.28 5.06 5.76
C LEU A 57 -4.03 6.31 5.33
N ARG A 58 -4.19 7.26 6.26
CA ARG A 58 -4.67 8.61 5.96
C ARG A 58 -3.50 9.58 6.04
N HIS A 59 -3.27 10.37 5.00
CA HIS A 59 -2.18 11.34 4.93
C HIS A 59 -2.62 12.64 4.25
N THR A 60 -2.37 12.79 2.95
CA THR A 60 -2.46 14.04 2.19
C THR A 60 -3.64 14.06 1.22
N GLY A 61 -4.42 12.98 1.13
CA GLY A 61 -5.44 12.75 0.11
C GLY A 61 -4.89 12.37 -1.27
N GLU A 62 -3.57 12.27 -1.39
CA GLU A 62 -2.87 11.97 -2.65
C GLU A 62 -2.46 10.50 -2.72
N ARG A 63 -1.99 10.05 -3.88
CA ARG A 63 -1.46 8.68 -4.05
C ARG A 63 -0.17 8.47 -3.26
N ASN A 64 0.77 9.40 -3.38
CA ASN A 64 2.10 9.27 -2.79
C ASN A 64 2.17 10.03 -1.46
N ILE A 65 3.01 9.55 -0.55
CA ILE A 65 3.28 10.23 0.72
C ILE A 65 4.43 11.21 0.51
N THR A 66 4.20 12.46 0.89
CA THR A 66 5.22 13.53 0.85
C THR A 66 5.52 14.02 2.26
N PHE A 67 6.80 14.17 2.57
CA PHE A 67 7.25 14.70 3.86
C PHE A 67 8.47 15.60 3.70
N THR A 68 8.66 16.51 4.66
CA THR A 68 9.79 17.44 4.69
C THR A 68 10.74 17.05 5.81
N ARG A 69 12.04 17.24 5.58
CA ARG A 69 13.09 17.10 6.58
C ARG A 69 14.15 18.15 6.36
N GLY A 70 14.13 19.21 7.18
CA GLY A 70 14.90 20.42 6.91
C GLY A 70 14.41 21.08 5.62
N ASP A 71 15.30 21.58 4.78
CA ASP A 71 14.90 22.29 3.55
C ASP A 71 14.58 21.35 2.37
N THR A 72 14.50 20.03 2.59
CA THR A 72 14.29 19.04 1.53
C THR A 72 12.94 18.33 1.68
N THR A 73 12.21 18.26 0.57
CA THR A 73 10.95 17.50 0.46
C THR A 73 11.21 16.16 -0.23
N TYR A 74 10.66 15.10 0.34
CA TYR A 74 10.78 13.72 -0.09
C TYR A 74 9.40 13.16 -0.40
N THR A 75 9.30 12.36 -1.46
CA THR A 75 8.06 11.71 -1.87
C THR A 75 8.33 10.25 -2.19
N PHE A 76 7.46 9.35 -1.75
CA PHE A 76 7.58 7.91 -2.03
C PHE A 76 6.19 7.27 -2.20
N ASP A 77 6.19 6.06 -2.78
CA ASP A 77 5.00 5.23 -2.93
C ASP A 77 4.86 4.31 -1.71
N PRO A 78 3.75 4.37 -0.95
CA PRO A 78 3.58 3.55 0.26
C PRO A 78 3.45 2.05 -0.03
N ASN A 79 3.10 1.61 -1.25
CA ASN A 79 3.15 0.19 -1.60
C ASN A 79 4.60 -0.31 -1.79
N ARG A 80 5.58 0.59 -1.91
CA ARG A 80 7.00 0.25 -2.10
C ARG A 80 7.85 0.42 -0.83
N MET A 81 7.26 0.87 0.27
CA MET A 81 8.00 1.18 1.50
C MET A 81 8.49 -0.05 2.28
N PHE A 82 8.01 -1.26 1.96
CA PHE A 82 8.30 -2.47 2.74
C PHE A 82 9.60 -3.18 2.35
N THR A 83 10.37 -2.64 1.39
CA THR A 83 11.68 -3.19 1.03
C THR A 83 12.69 -2.08 0.83
N PRO A 84 13.98 -2.27 1.20
CA PRO A 84 15.01 -1.26 0.98
C PRO A 84 15.11 -0.80 -0.49
N ALA A 85 15.00 -1.75 -1.43
CA ALA A 85 15.02 -1.46 -2.85
C ALA A 85 13.83 -0.60 -3.31
N GLY A 86 12.62 -0.90 -2.81
CA GLY A 86 11.43 -0.10 -3.10
C GLY A 86 11.48 1.31 -2.52
N ILE A 87 11.98 1.45 -1.28
CA ILE A 87 12.20 2.74 -0.63
C ILE A 87 13.14 3.61 -1.48
N GLU A 88 14.34 3.09 -1.80
CA GLU A 88 15.31 3.86 -2.57
C GLU A 88 14.78 4.21 -3.97
N ALA A 89 14.21 3.23 -4.68
CA ALA A 89 13.73 3.43 -6.05
C ALA A 89 12.66 4.52 -6.11
N THR A 90 11.72 4.53 -5.16
CA THR A 90 10.60 5.50 -5.20
C THR A 90 10.99 6.88 -4.71
N LEU A 91 11.85 6.99 -3.69
CA LEU A 91 12.43 8.28 -3.29
C LEU A 91 13.18 8.95 -4.45
N ARG A 92 14.00 8.18 -5.18
CA ARG A 92 14.71 8.69 -6.37
C ARG A 92 13.76 9.05 -7.52
N ARG A 93 12.70 8.26 -7.71
CA ARG A 93 11.72 8.48 -8.78
C ARG A 93 10.95 9.78 -8.59
N PHE A 94 10.59 10.12 -7.35
CA PHE A 94 9.68 11.24 -7.07
C PHE A 94 10.35 12.46 -6.44
N GLY A 95 11.68 12.45 -6.24
CA GLY A 95 12.39 13.61 -5.74
C GLY A 95 13.81 13.31 -5.28
N ALA A 96 14.13 13.78 -4.07
CA ALA A 96 15.43 13.59 -3.47
C ALA A 96 15.57 12.21 -2.81
N PHE A 97 16.80 11.73 -2.71
CA PHE A 97 17.15 10.58 -1.89
C PHE A 97 18.20 10.98 -0.85
N SER A 98 18.01 10.53 0.39
CA SER A 98 19.07 10.49 1.39
C SER A 98 18.92 9.24 2.27
N PRO A 99 20.02 8.66 2.79
CA PRO A 99 19.93 7.48 3.67
C PRO A 99 19.04 7.71 4.88
N ALA A 100 19.03 8.93 5.40
CA ALA A 100 18.23 9.25 6.55
C ALA A 100 16.74 9.50 6.21
N ALA A 101 16.40 9.93 4.98
CA ALA A 101 15.02 9.88 4.51
C ALA A 101 14.55 8.44 4.28
N ALA A 102 15.39 7.57 3.72
CA ALA A 102 15.08 6.14 3.58
C ALA A 102 14.80 5.50 4.96
N ALA A 103 15.57 5.84 5.98
CA ALA A 103 15.34 5.36 7.35
C ALA A 103 14.03 5.89 7.98
N GLU A 104 13.55 7.09 7.62
CA GLU A 104 12.21 7.57 8.04
C GLU A 104 11.11 6.70 7.40
N VAL A 105 11.25 6.38 6.11
CA VAL A 105 10.30 5.54 5.39
C VAL A 105 10.30 4.10 5.92
N GLU A 106 11.47 3.55 6.22
CA GLU A 106 11.60 2.21 6.82
C GLU A 106 10.92 2.15 8.21
N ARG A 107 11.16 3.16 9.06
CA ARG A 107 10.47 3.26 10.36
C ARG A 107 8.96 3.40 10.23
N LEU A 108 8.47 4.12 9.21
CA LEU A 108 7.04 4.18 8.92
C LEU A 108 6.52 2.79 8.53
N ALA A 109 7.22 2.06 7.66
CA ALA A 109 6.82 0.74 7.22
C ALA A 109 6.71 -0.25 8.40
N GLU A 110 7.74 -0.30 9.26
CA GLU A 110 7.75 -1.10 10.49
C GLU A 110 6.60 -0.70 11.42
N ALA A 111 6.42 0.61 11.63
CA ALA A 111 5.36 1.14 12.48
C ALA A 111 3.96 0.77 11.98
N VAL A 112 3.72 0.77 10.67
CA VAL A 112 2.46 0.34 10.05
C VAL A 112 2.23 -1.15 10.32
N LEU A 113 3.23 -1.99 10.07
CA LEU A 113 3.13 -3.43 10.31
C LEU A 113 2.81 -3.75 11.77
N GLU A 114 3.54 -3.13 12.70
CA GLU A 114 3.38 -3.34 14.15
C GLU A 114 2.03 -2.80 14.66
N ARG A 115 1.70 -1.54 14.38
CA ARG A 115 0.50 -0.89 14.93
C ARG A 115 -0.79 -1.48 14.38
N ALA A 116 -0.76 -1.97 13.14
CA ALA A 116 -1.88 -2.68 12.56
C ALA A 116 -1.84 -4.20 12.88
N GLY A 117 -0.75 -4.72 13.45
CA GLY A 117 -0.54 -6.14 13.71
C GLY A 117 -0.64 -6.98 12.44
N LEU A 118 -0.06 -6.50 11.33
CA LEU A 118 -0.06 -7.19 10.03
C LEU A 118 1.04 -8.24 9.94
N ASP A 119 2.12 -8.06 10.70
CA ASP A 119 3.27 -8.95 10.83
C ASP A 119 2.94 -10.33 11.44
N THR A 120 1.81 -10.42 12.15
CA THR A 120 1.33 -11.66 12.79
C THR A 120 0.22 -12.36 12.00
N MET A 121 -0.19 -11.82 10.86
CA MET A 121 -1.34 -12.31 10.09
C MET A 121 -0.91 -13.31 9.02
N SER A 122 -1.65 -14.41 8.89
CA SER A 122 -1.44 -15.41 7.83
C SER A 122 -2.07 -15.03 6.49
N LEU A 123 -3.03 -14.09 6.49
CA LEU A 123 -3.69 -13.60 5.28
C LEU A 123 -4.10 -12.14 5.47
N VAL A 124 -3.69 -11.32 4.50
CA VAL A 124 -4.09 -9.92 4.36
C VAL A 124 -4.61 -9.73 2.94
N VAL A 125 -5.74 -9.02 2.79
CA VAL A 125 -6.27 -8.65 1.48
C VAL A 125 -5.92 -7.18 1.23
N ALA A 126 -4.96 -6.94 0.36
CA ALA A 126 -4.65 -5.59 -0.11
C ALA A 126 -5.74 -5.12 -1.07
N LEU A 127 -6.24 -3.91 -0.86
CA LEU A 127 -7.30 -3.30 -1.64
C LEU A 127 -6.74 -2.11 -2.38
N HIS A 128 -7.05 -2.04 -3.68
CA HIS A 128 -6.64 -0.97 -4.55
C HIS A 128 -7.78 -0.53 -5.45
N ASN A 129 -7.78 0.73 -5.84
CA ASN A 129 -8.55 1.16 -7.00
C ASN A 129 -7.62 1.13 -8.20
N ASN A 130 -8.12 0.64 -9.33
CA ASN A 130 -7.48 0.88 -10.60
C ASN A 130 -8.32 1.85 -11.42
N THR A 131 -7.64 2.73 -12.14
CA THR A 131 -8.26 3.42 -13.28
C THR A 131 -8.10 2.51 -14.50
N ASP A 132 -9.18 2.35 -15.26
CA ASP A 132 -9.23 1.55 -16.49
C ASP A 132 -7.97 1.76 -17.37
N ALA A 133 -7.39 0.64 -17.83
CA ALA A 133 -6.22 0.56 -18.72
C ALA A 133 -4.88 1.15 -18.23
N ASN A 134 -4.66 1.34 -16.93
CA ASN A 134 -3.40 1.92 -16.41
C ASN A 134 -2.43 0.86 -15.85
N TYR A 135 -2.85 0.06 -14.87
CA TYR A 135 -2.01 -0.96 -14.22
C TYR A 135 -2.68 -2.34 -14.27
N SER A 136 -2.08 -3.32 -14.91
CA SER A 136 -2.67 -4.65 -15.09
C SER A 136 -1.58 -5.73 -15.13
N ALA A 137 -1.94 -7.01 -15.24
CA ALA A 137 -0.95 -8.05 -15.50
C ALA A 137 -0.15 -7.81 -16.79
N ALA A 138 -0.68 -7.04 -17.74
CA ALA A 138 0.06 -6.62 -18.94
C ALA A 138 1.20 -5.63 -18.63
N SER A 139 1.14 -4.89 -17.52
CA SER A 139 2.21 -3.98 -17.10
C SER A 139 3.53 -4.69 -16.81
N TYR A 140 3.48 -6.00 -16.53
CA TYR A 140 4.63 -6.86 -16.24
C TYR A 140 5.21 -7.55 -17.48
N LEU A 141 4.58 -7.40 -18.65
CA LEU A 141 5.13 -7.93 -19.90
C LEU A 141 6.40 -7.17 -20.31
N PRO A 142 7.25 -7.76 -21.20
CA PRO A 142 8.44 -7.09 -21.72
C PRO A 142 8.16 -5.69 -22.26
N GLY A 143 8.89 -4.70 -21.74
CA GLY A 143 8.74 -3.27 -22.07
C GLY A 143 7.61 -2.54 -21.35
N GLY A 144 6.85 -3.22 -20.49
CA GLY A 144 5.84 -2.62 -19.63
C GLY A 144 6.44 -1.82 -18.47
N SER A 145 5.59 -1.06 -17.77
CA SER A 145 6.02 -0.21 -16.64
C SER A 145 6.55 -1.00 -15.45
N GLU A 146 6.28 -2.31 -15.40
CA GLU A 146 6.58 -3.22 -14.28
C GLU A 146 7.35 -4.48 -14.73
N ASP A 147 7.88 -4.51 -15.96
CA ASP A 147 8.65 -5.64 -16.55
C ASP A 147 9.71 -6.21 -15.58
N GLY A 148 10.44 -5.34 -14.89
CA GLY A 148 11.48 -5.76 -13.93
C GLY A 148 10.98 -6.23 -12.56
N ASN A 149 9.67 -6.22 -12.30
CA ASN A 149 9.08 -6.50 -11.00
C ASN A 149 8.37 -7.86 -10.92
N ALA A 150 8.41 -8.68 -11.97
CA ALA A 150 7.95 -10.07 -11.94
C ALA A 150 9.01 -11.01 -12.54
N ALA A 151 9.20 -12.18 -11.90
CA ALA A 151 10.09 -13.21 -12.43
C ALA A 151 9.45 -13.96 -13.60
N GLU A 152 8.13 -14.15 -13.55
CA GLU A 152 7.33 -14.80 -14.58
C GLU A 152 5.96 -14.14 -14.66
N VAL A 153 5.39 -14.09 -15.87
CA VAL A 153 4.08 -13.51 -16.13
C VAL A 153 3.33 -14.46 -17.05
N PHE A 154 2.09 -14.76 -16.70
CA PHE A 154 1.20 -15.57 -17.51
C PHE A 154 -0.15 -14.86 -17.66
N LEU A 155 -0.52 -14.58 -18.90
CA LEU A 155 -1.81 -14.01 -19.27
C LEU A 155 -2.62 -15.07 -20.03
N VAL A 156 -3.82 -15.36 -19.54
CA VAL A 156 -4.75 -16.27 -20.22
C VAL A 156 -5.42 -15.52 -21.36
N GLU A 157 -5.48 -16.12 -22.55
CA GLU A 157 -6.19 -15.51 -23.67
C GLU A 157 -7.68 -15.34 -23.33
N GLY A 158 -8.18 -14.12 -23.47
CA GLY A 158 -9.57 -13.77 -23.16
C GLY A 158 -9.86 -13.48 -21.68
N SER A 159 -8.87 -13.53 -20.78
CA SER A 159 -9.03 -13.00 -19.42
C SER A 159 -8.91 -11.47 -19.40
N ASP A 160 -9.57 -10.84 -18.44
CA ASP A 160 -9.33 -9.43 -18.14
C ASP A 160 -7.95 -9.28 -17.48
N PRO A 161 -6.99 -8.54 -18.08
CA PRO A 161 -5.67 -8.37 -17.50
C PRO A 161 -5.71 -7.60 -16.17
N ASP A 162 -6.79 -6.88 -15.85
CA ASP A 162 -6.97 -6.21 -14.56
C ASP A 162 -7.30 -7.19 -13.43
N ASP A 163 -7.73 -8.42 -13.75
CA ASP A 163 -8.02 -9.49 -12.79
C ASP A 163 -6.85 -10.49 -12.71
N PHE A 164 -5.91 -10.25 -11.80
CA PHE A 164 -4.72 -11.10 -11.69
C PHE A 164 -4.23 -11.31 -10.26
N PHE A 165 -3.39 -12.33 -10.07
CA PHE A 165 -2.82 -12.71 -8.78
C PHE A 165 -1.30 -12.52 -8.78
N PHE A 166 -0.77 -12.04 -7.65
CA PHE A 166 0.65 -12.11 -7.35
C PHE A 166 0.98 -13.41 -6.64
N VAL A 167 1.98 -14.12 -7.18
CA VAL A 167 2.53 -15.33 -6.58
C VAL A 167 3.98 -15.04 -6.19
N THR A 168 4.26 -15.06 -4.89
CA THR A 168 5.59 -14.70 -4.35
C THR A 168 6.50 -15.91 -4.15
N GLU A 169 5.95 -17.12 -4.17
CA GLU A 169 6.69 -18.38 -4.03
C GLU A 169 6.21 -19.39 -5.08
N ARG A 170 7.15 -20.11 -5.69
CA ARG A 170 6.82 -21.22 -6.59
C ARG A 170 6.52 -22.46 -5.75
N SER A 171 5.39 -23.10 -6.02
CA SER A 171 5.05 -24.43 -5.50
C SER A 171 5.82 -25.55 -6.19
#